data_AF-A0A7W0LTQ9-F1
#
_entry.id   AF-A0A7W0LTQ9-F1
#
_cell.length_a   1.000
_cell.length_b   1.000
_cell.length_c   1.000
_cell.angle_alpha   90.00
_cell.angle_beta   90.00
_cell.angle_gamma   90.00
#
_symmetry.space_group_name_H-M   'P 1'
#
loop_
_entity.id
_entity.type
_entity.pdbx_description
1 polymer ?
#
loop_
_entity_poly.entity_id
_entity_poly.type
_entity_poly.pdbx_seq_one_letter_code
_entity_poly.pdbx_strand_id
1 'polypeptide(L)'
;FRTSEPELALCEELGVAFLPWSPLGGMGRAGKLGQRHGAFAEVAEAHGVSPQQVTLAWELAKSPVVIPIPGASRPETITDSLAAADLELSAGELARLDAA
;
A
#
# COMPACT_ATOMS: atom_id res chain seq x y z
N PHE A 1 3.74 8.54 1.96
CA PHE A 1 5.08 8.65 1.34
C PHE A 1 5.07 9.46 0.03
N ARG A 2 3.96 10.08 -0.40
CA ARG A 2 3.91 10.91 -1.62
C ARG A 2 4.88 12.09 -1.61
N THR A 3 5.13 12.66 -0.43
CA THR A 3 6.16 13.68 -0.23
C THR A 3 7.58 13.19 -0.48
N SER A 4 7.77 11.87 -0.60
CA SER A 4 9.06 11.20 -0.83
C SER A 4 9.17 10.60 -2.24
N GLU A 5 8.30 11.01 -3.17
CA GLU A 5 8.39 10.59 -4.58
C GLU A 5 9.73 10.95 -5.24
N PRO A 6 10.34 12.13 -4.99
CA PRO A 6 11.67 12.44 -5.51
C PRO A 6 12.75 11.48 -4.97
N GLU A 7 12.69 11.14 -3.69
CA GLU A 7 13.60 10.18 -3.07
C GLU A 7 13.38 8.77 -3.61
N LEU A 8 12.13 8.36 -3.83
CA LEU A 8 11.82 7.08 -4.46
C LEU A 8 12.40 6.99 -5.89
N ALA A 9 12.21 8.03 -6.69
CA ALA A 9 12.75 8.08 -8.05
C ALA A 9 14.28 7.98 -8.06
N LEU A 10 14.95 8.68 -7.14
CA LEU A 10 16.40 8.59 -6.97
C LEU A 10 16.84 7.20 -6.49
N CYS A 11 16.10 6.60 -5.56
CA CYS A 11 16.35 5.23 -5.12
C CYS A 11 16.25 4.23 -6.27
N GLU A 12 15.25 4.36 -7.14
CA GLU A 12 15.11 3.51 -8.32
C GLU A 12 16.27 3.71 -9.31
N GLU A 13 16.64 4.96 -9.61
CA GLU A 13 17.77 5.28 -10.47
C GLU A 13 19.08 4.66 -9.96
N LEU A 14 19.29 4.67 -8.64
CA LEU A 14 20.49 4.14 -7.99
C LEU A 14 20.41 2.65 -7.67
N GLY A 15 19.29 1.98 -7.91
CA GLY A 15 19.08 0.58 -7.51
C GLY A 15 19.09 0.35 -6.00
N VAL A 16 18.66 1.35 -5.21
CA VAL A 16 18.59 1.31 -3.75
C VAL A 16 17.17 0.99 -3.31
N ALA A 17 17.01 0.03 -2.40
CA ALA A 17 15.71 -0.30 -1.83
C ALA A 17 15.11 0.89 -1.06
N PHE A 18 13.83 1.17 -1.29
CA PHE A 18 13.06 2.20 -0.61
C PHE A 18 12.06 1.57 0.35
N LEU A 19 12.19 1.87 1.65
CA LEU A 19 11.41 1.23 2.71
C LEU A 19 10.42 2.24 3.32
N PRO A 20 9.18 2.37 2.80
CA PRO A 20 8.20 3.29 3.37
C PRO A 20 7.80 2.87 4.79
N TRP A 21 7.98 3.78 5.72
CA TRP A 21 7.65 3.55 7.13
C TRP A 21 6.17 3.78 7.42
N SER A 22 5.59 2.89 8.23
CA SER A 22 4.19 2.94 8.68
C SER A 22 3.17 3.09 7.53
N PRO A 23 3.20 2.21 6.51
CA PRO A 23 2.38 2.33 5.30
C PRO A 23 0.86 2.40 5.60
N LEU A 24 0.42 1.68 6.63
CA LEU A 24 -0.99 1.64 7.06
C LEU A 24 -1.37 2.78 8.03
N GLY A 25 -0.47 3.72 8.29
CA GLY A 25 -0.65 4.82 9.24
C GLY A 25 -0.39 4.44 10.70
N GLY A 26 0.25 3.30 10.98
CA GLY A 26 0.60 2.83 12.33
C GLY A 26 -0.53 2.08 13.05
N MET A 27 -0.19 1.44 14.19
CA MET A 27 -1.05 0.45 14.88
C MET A 27 -2.46 0.95 15.20
N GLY A 28 -2.62 2.21 15.63
CA GLY A 28 -3.93 2.75 16.02
C GLY A 28 -4.83 3.16 14.85
N ARG A 29 -4.28 3.25 13.63
CA ARG A 29 -5.00 3.79 12.45
C ARG A 29 -5.21 2.77 11.34
N ALA A 30 -4.46 1.67 11.34
CA ALA A 30 -4.54 0.63 10.33
C ALA A 30 -5.97 0.10 10.17
N GLY A 31 -6.67 -0.23 11.26
CA GLY A 31 -8.06 -0.75 11.20
C GLY A 31 -9.11 0.25 10.70
N LYS A 32 -8.77 1.54 10.59
CA LYS A 32 -9.65 2.61 10.08
C LYS A 32 -9.26 3.09 8.69
N LEU A 33 -8.42 2.33 7.97
CA LEU A 33 -7.88 2.78 6.69
C LEU A 33 -8.98 3.00 5.65
N GLY A 34 -9.88 2.04 5.46
CA GLY A 34 -11.01 2.19 4.54
C GLY A 34 -11.96 3.34 4.90
N GLN A 35 -12.14 3.65 6.19
CA GLN A 35 -12.98 4.77 6.62
C GLN A 35 -12.35 6.15 6.31
N ARG A 36 -11.02 6.22 6.29
CA ARG A 36 -10.27 7.47 6.04
C ARG A 36 -10.00 7.68 4.55
N HIS A 37 -9.94 6.59 3.78
CA HIS A 37 -9.56 6.59 2.38
C HIS A 37 -10.62 5.84 1.56
N GLY A 38 -11.69 6.54 1.19
CA GLY A 38 -12.84 5.95 0.51
C GLY A 38 -12.49 5.22 -0.79
N ALA A 39 -11.59 5.79 -1.61
CA ALA A 39 -11.12 5.14 -2.84
C ALA A 39 -10.48 3.77 -2.58
N PHE A 40 -9.71 3.63 -1.49
CA PHE A 40 -9.09 2.36 -1.11
C PHE A 40 -10.14 1.36 -0.61
N ALA A 41 -11.18 1.82 0.08
CA ALA A 41 -12.29 0.98 0.49
C ALA A 41 -13.10 0.44 -0.70
N GLU A 42 -13.40 1.31 -1.68
CA GLU A 42 -14.16 0.91 -2.88
C GLU A 42 -13.39 -0.11 -3.74
N VAL A 43 -12.08 0.10 -3.94
CA VAL A 43 -11.24 -0.88 -4.66
C VAL A 43 -11.14 -2.18 -3.86
N ALA A 44 -11.00 -2.10 -2.54
CA ALA A 44 -10.96 -3.30 -1.70
C ALA A 44 -12.26 -4.10 -1.78
N GLU A 45 -13.41 -3.43 -1.79
CA GLU A 45 -14.72 -4.05 -1.98
C GLU A 45 -14.84 -4.72 -3.36
N ALA A 46 -14.38 -4.07 -4.42
CA ALA A 46 -14.41 -4.62 -5.78
C ALA A 46 -13.57 -5.91 -5.93
N HIS A 47 -12.45 -5.99 -5.21
CA HIS A 47 -11.56 -7.16 -5.19
C HIS A 47 -11.92 -8.19 -4.10
N GLY A 48 -12.84 -7.86 -3.18
CA GLY A 48 -13.18 -8.73 -2.05
C GLY A 48 -12.05 -8.92 -1.04
N VAL A 49 -11.18 -7.92 -0.91
CA VAL A 49 -9.96 -7.92 -0.07
C VAL A 49 -10.02 -6.83 1.00
N SER A 50 -9.02 -6.77 1.88
CA SER A 50 -8.95 -5.68 2.86
C SER A 50 -8.44 -4.37 2.23
N PRO A 51 -8.82 -3.20 2.80
CA PRO A 51 -8.19 -1.93 2.42
C PRO A 51 -6.67 -1.92 2.64
N GLN A 52 -6.17 -2.71 3.60
CA GLN A 52 -4.74 -2.84 3.88
C GLN A 52 -4.02 -3.56 2.74
N GLN A 53 -4.62 -4.61 2.16
CA GLN A 53 -4.11 -5.28 0.98
C GLN A 53 -4.00 -4.31 -0.20
N VAL A 54 -5.07 -3.54 -0.47
CA VAL A 54 -5.05 -2.53 -1.55
C VAL A 54 -3.97 -1.47 -1.32
N THR A 55 -3.79 -0.99 -0.09
CA THR A 55 -2.73 -0.02 0.21
C THR A 55 -1.35 -0.59 -0.07
N LEU A 56 -1.06 -1.80 0.39
CA LEU A 56 0.26 -2.40 0.21
C LEU A 56 0.52 -2.76 -1.26
N ALA A 57 -0.49 -3.27 -1.99
CA ALA A 57 -0.40 -3.53 -3.42
C ALA A 57 -0.15 -2.24 -4.21
N TRP A 58 -0.84 -1.16 -3.84
CA TRP A 58 -0.61 0.16 -4.43
C TRP A 58 0.80 0.69 -4.15
N GLU A 59 1.35 0.52 -2.94
CA GLU A 59 2.73 0.90 -2.64
C GLU A 59 3.75 0.09 -3.46
N LEU A 60 3.57 -1.23 -3.54
CA LEU A 60 4.42 -2.13 -4.33
C LEU A 60 4.39 -1.78 -5.82
N ALA A 61 3.26 -1.31 -6.33
CA ALA A 61 3.11 -0.91 -7.73
C ALA A 61 3.83 0.40 -8.08
N LYS A 62 4.28 1.19 -7.09
CA LYS A 62 4.93 2.49 -7.36
C LYS A 62 6.31 2.34 -7.98
N SER A 63 7.04 1.27 -7.64
CA SER A 63 8.39 1.02 -8.14
C SER A 63 8.89 -0.36 -7.70
N PRO A 64 9.71 -1.05 -8.50
CA PRO A 64 10.26 -2.36 -8.16
C PRO A 64 11.21 -2.33 -6.94
N VAL A 65 11.68 -1.16 -6.51
CA VAL A 65 12.56 -1.03 -5.33
C VAL A 65 11.80 -0.76 -4.02
N VAL A 66 10.46 -0.66 -4.06
CA VAL A 66 9.64 -0.41 -2.87
C VAL A 66 9.47 -1.70 -2.05
N ILE A 67 9.80 -1.61 -0.77
CA ILE A 67 9.62 -2.71 0.20
C ILE A 67 8.84 -2.17 1.41
N PRO A 68 7.49 -2.23 1.39
CA PRO A 68 6.70 -1.71 2.49
C PRO A 68 6.88 -2.55 3.75
N ILE A 69 6.84 -1.89 4.91
CA ILE A 69 7.02 -2.54 6.22
C ILE A 69 5.70 -2.48 7.01
N PRO A 70 4.73 -3.38 6.70
CA PRO A 70 3.50 -3.45 7.48
C PRO A 70 3.79 -3.97 8.89
N GLY A 71 3.24 -3.29 9.89
CA GLY A 71 3.22 -3.78 11.26
C GLY A 71 1.92 -4.53 11.55
N ALA A 72 2.01 -5.65 12.26
CA ALA A 72 0.87 -6.46 12.68
C ALA A 72 1.05 -6.95 14.13
N SER A 73 -0.02 -6.95 14.90
CA SER A 73 -0.06 -7.54 16.25
C SER A 73 -0.87 -8.85 16.31
N ARG A 74 -1.44 -9.25 15.17
CA ARG A 74 -2.30 -10.44 15.04
C ARG A 74 -1.90 -11.28 13.83
N PRO A 75 -1.88 -12.62 13.93
CA PRO A 75 -1.57 -13.52 12.82
C PRO A 75 -2.45 -13.29 11.58
N GLU A 76 -3.72 -13.00 11.78
CA GLU A 76 -4.66 -12.80 10.67
C GLU A 76 -4.30 -11.55 9.86
N THR A 77 -3.89 -10.47 10.53
CA THR A 77 -3.55 -9.20 9.85
C THR A 77 -2.23 -9.23 9.09
N ILE A 78 -1.27 -10.05 9.53
CA ILE A 78 -0.02 -10.22 8.77
C ILE A 78 -0.23 -11.14 7.56
N THR A 79 -1.07 -12.17 7.70
CA THR A 79 -1.47 -13.03 6.57
C THR A 79 -2.20 -12.24 5.51
N ASP A 80 -3.11 -11.36 5.93
CA ASP A 80 -3.80 -10.41 5.04
C ASP A 80 -2.81 -9.48 4.32
N SER A 81 -1.88 -8.85 5.06
CA SER A 81 -0.86 -7.98 4.46
C SER A 81 0.04 -8.70 3.45
N LEU A 82 0.37 -9.96 3.72
CA LEU A 82 1.19 -10.79 2.81
C LEU A 82 0.51 -10.99 1.46
N ALA A 83 -0.81 -11.23 1.45
CA ALA A 83 -1.58 -11.45 0.23
C ALA A 83 -1.68 -10.20 -0.68
N ALA A 84 -1.20 -9.04 -0.23
CA ALA A 84 -1.09 -7.86 -1.08
C ALA A 84 -0.07 -8.03 -2.23
N ALA A 85 0.94 -8.87 -2.05
CA ALA A 85 1.97 -9.11 -3.06
C ALA A 85 1.41 -9.80 -4.33
N ASP A 86 0.28 -10.50 -4.19
CA ASP A 86 -0.39 -11.22 -5.28
C ASP A 86 -1.57 -10.43 -5.87
N LEU A 87 -1.86 -9.23 -5.34
CA LEU A 87 -2.98 -8.40 -5.80
C LEU A 87 -2.55 -7.50 -6.96
N GLU A 88 -3.06 -7.79 -8.15
CA GLU A 88 -2.86 -6.94 -9.33
C GLU A 88 -3.93 -5.84 -9.40
N LEU A 89 -3.49 -4.58 -9.31
CA LEU A 89 -4.33 -3.41 -9.50
C LEU A 89 -4.27 -2.95 -10.96
N SER A 90 -5.41 -2.70 -11.56
CA SER A 90 -5.50 -2.16 -12.91
C SER A 90 -4.95 -0.73 -12.97
N ALA A 91 -4.56 -0.29 -14.18
CA ALA A 91 -4.11 1.09 -14.40
C ALA A 91 -5.16 2.13 -13.96
N GLY A 92 -6.45 1.83 -14.13
CA GLY A 92 -7.54 2.70 -13.69
C GLY A 92 -7.65 2.79 -12.17
N GLU A 93 -7.44 1.68 -11.46
CA GLU A 93 -7.42 1.65 -10.00
C GLU A 93 -6.20 2.38 -9.45
N LEU A 94 -5.00 2.12 -10.01
CA LEU A 94 -3.79 2.84 -9.62
C LEU A 94 -3.95 4.35 -9.80
N ALA A 95 -4.46 4.81 -10.95
CA ALA A 95 -4.71 6.22 -11.19
C ALA A 95 -5.74 6.82 -10.21
N ARG A 96 -6.78 6.05 -9.85
CA ARG A 96 -7.78 6.47 -8.86
C ARG A 96 -7.17 6.59 -7.45
N LEU A 97 -6.37 5.62 -7.04
CA LEU A 97 -5.70 5.61 -5.74
C LEU A 97 -4.65 6.73 -5.65
N ASP A 98 -3.95 7.02 -6.74
CA ASP A 98 -3.03 8.16 -6.84
C ASP A 98 -3.75 9.52 -6.78
N ALA A 99 -5.04 9.60 -7.08
CA ALA A 99 -5.81 10.84 -6.97
C ALA A 99 -6.47 11.05 -5.60
N ALA A 100 -6.43 10.04 -4.73
CA ALA A 100 -7.01 10.07 -3.37
C ALA A 100 -6.05 10.67 -2.33
#